data_AF-A0A7X8HZP2-F1
#
_entry.id   AF-A0A7X8HZP2-F1
#
_cell.length_a   1.000
_cell.length_b   1.000
_cell.length_c   1.000
_cell.angle_alpha   90.00
_cell.angle_beta   90.00
_cell.angle_gamma   90.00
#
_symmetry.space_group_name_H-M   'P 1'
#
loop_
_entity.id
_entity.type
_entity.pdbx_description
1 polymer ?
#
loop_
_entity_poly.entity_id
_entity_poly.type
_entity_poly.pdbx_seq_one_letter_code
_entity_poly.pdbx_strand_id
1 'polypeptide(L)'
;MKKVLGEIKRHLLTAISYMLPLVVASGLLIAVGNLMGGQVVTDLAKMTVPSAFTSLGVLGMGLLPSFIAGYIAFSIADRPGIAPGFLMGQIASFLGAGFLGGIIGGFLAGYIAVVIRKYLKVPRWAEALMPMMIIPTLTAMIGGLIMYFVLGTPIVWITGGLTNFIVGLDQSQKVLYGFIIGAI
;
A
#
# COMPACT_ATOMS: atom_id res chain seq x y z
N MET A 1 24.79 -10.32 7.52
CA MET A 1 24.06 -9.57 6.47
C MET A 1 23.25 -10.45 5.51
N LYS A 2 23.80 -11.54 4.93
CA LYS A 2 23.05 -12.37 3.93
C LYS A 2 21.70 -12.92 4.42
N LYS A 3 21.58 -13.28 5.71
CA LYS A 3 20.34 -13.84 6.29
C LYS A 3 19.20 -12.82 6.40
N VAL A 4 19.48 -11.61 6.93
CA VAL A 4 18.49 -10.53 7.09
C VAL A 4 17.97 -10.04 5.73
N LEU A 5 18.86 -9.89 4.75
CA LEU A 5 18.46 -9.52 3.39
C LEU A 5 17.54 -10.57 2.76
N GLY A 6 17.80 -11.86 3.04
CA GLY A 6 16.94 -12.97 2.61
C GLY A 6 15.54 -12.89 3.21
N GLU A 7 15.42 -12.53 4.49
CA GLU A 7 14.12 -12.39 5.17
C GLU A 7 13.31 -11.20 4.63
N ILE A 8 13.93 -10.02 4.50
CA ILE A 8 13.28 -8.83 3.91
C ILE A 8 12.76 -9.14 2.50
N LYS A 9 13.62 -9.77 1.67
CA LYS A 9 13.24 -10.19 0.32
C LYS A 9 12.06 -11.15 0.35
N ARG A 10 12.04 -12.13 1.26
CA ARG A 10 10.93 -13.07 1.41
C ARG A 10 9.63 -12.34 1.72
N HIS A 11 9.62 -11.44 2.69
CA HIS A 11 8.42 -10.68 3.08
C HIS A 11 7.88 -9.81 1.93
N LEU A 12 8.78 -9.16 1.19
CA LEU A 12 8.41 -8.40 -0.01
C LEU A 12 7.84 -9.29 -1.11
N LEU A 13 8.49 -10.42 -1.41
CA LEU A 13 8.01 -11.35 -2.44
C LEU A 13 6.64 -11.93 -2.08
N THR A 14 6.41 -12.26 -0.80
CA THR A 14 5.08 -12.68 -0.34
C THR A 14 4.04 -11.61 -0.66
N ALA A 15 4.29 -10.35 -0.28
CA ALA A 15 3.33 -9.28 -0.49
C ALA A 15 3.09 -8.97 -1.98
N ILE A 16 4.14 -8.99 -2.81
CA ILE A 16 4.02 -8.82 -4.27
C ILE A 16 3.15 -9.92 -4.88
N SER A 17 3.35 -11.18 -4.50
CA SER A 17 2.54 -12.30 -5.00
C SER A 17 1.06 -12.16 -4.63
N TYR A 18 0.74 -11.73 -3.41
CA TYR A 18 -0.65 -11.48 -3.00
C TYR A 18 -1.26 -10.21 -3.61
N MET A 19 -0.44 -9.25 -4.00
CA MET A 19 -0.87 -8.02 -4.67
C MET A 19 -1.18 -8.24 -6.16
N LEU A 20 -0.52 -9.20 -6.81
CA LEU A 20 -0.66 -9.44 -8.26
C LEU A 20 -2.12 -9.67 -8.70
N PRO A 21 -2.93 -10.52 -8.04
CA PRO A 21 -4.34 -10.69 -8.42
C PRO A 21 -5.15 -9.40 -8.32
N LEU A 22 -4.88 -8.55 -7.33
CA LEU A 22 -5.55 -7.25 -7.19
C LEU A 22 -5.21 -6.33 -8.36
N VAL A 23 -3.92 -6.23 -8.72
CA VAL A 23 -3.45 -5.39 -9.83
C VAL A 23 -4.10 -5.83 -11.13
N VAL A 24 -4.11 -7.15 -11.41
CA VAL A 24 -4.67 -7.70 -12.64
C VAL A 24 -6.19 -7.44 -12.70
N ALA A 25 -6.92 -7.75 -11.63
CA ALA A 25 -8.37 -7.52 -11.59
C ALA A 25 -8.71 -6.02 -11.76
N SER A 26 -8.01 -5.14 -11.05
CA SER A 26 -8.22 -3.69 -11.09
C SER A 26 -7.90 -3.12 -12.47
N GLY A 27 -6.79 -3.52 -13.07
CA GLY A 27 -6.36 -3.04 -14.38
C GLY A 27 -7.29 -3.48 -15.51
N LEU A 28 -7.73 -4.75 -15.49
CA LEU A 28 -8.68 -5.26 -16.48
C LEU A 28 -10.06 -4.60 -16.35
N LEU A 29 -10.53 -4.34 -15.13
CA LEU A 29 -11.79 -3.60 -14.91
C LEU A 29 -11.72 -2.17 -15.46
N ILE A 30 -10.60 -1.46 -15.24
CA ILE A 30 -10.39 -0.13 -15.83
C ILE A 30 -10.44 -0.20 -17.35
N ALA A 31 -9.72 -1.16 -17.95
CA ALA A 31 -9.66 -1.31 -19.39
C ALA A 31 -11.04 -1.58 -20.00
N VAL A 32 -11.78 -2.54 -19.44
CA VAL A 32 -13.13 -2.90 -19.90
C VAL A 32 -14.10 -1.73 -19.72
N GLY A 33 -14.12 -1.10 -18.55
CA GLY A 33 -14.98 0.06 -18.29
C GLY A 33 -14.73 1.21 -19.26
N ASN A 34 -13.46 1.56 -19.49
CA ASN A 34 -13.09 2.64 -20.40
C ASN A 34 -13.42 2.33 -21.86
N LEU A 35 -13.23 1.09 -22.32
CA LEU A 35 -13.61 0.67 -23.68
C LEU A 35 -15.13 0.78 -23.92
N MET A 36 -15.93 0.60 -22.87
CA MET A 36 -17.38 0.75 -22.91
C MET A 36 -17.85 2.21 -22.67
N GLY A 37 -16.93 3.18 -22.63
CA GLY A 37 -17.24 4.59 -22.41
C GLY A 37 -17.41 5.00 -20.94
N GLY A 38 -16.97 4.16 -20.00
CA GLY A 38 -17.02 4.41 -18.57
C GLY A 38 -16.04 5.50 -18.10
N GLN A 39 -16.38 6.14 -16.99
CA GLN A 39 -15.54 7.13 -16.30
C GLN A 39 -15.52 6.86 -14.80
N VAL A 40 -14.60 7.50 -14.09
CA VAL A 40 -14.58 7.45 -12.62
C VAL A 40 -15.70 8.33 -12.08
N VAL A 41 -16.65 7.73 -11.37
CA VAL A 41 -17.83 8.41 -10.83
C VAL A 41 -17.96 8.15 -9.35
N THR A 42 -18.09 9.21 -8.55
CA THR A 42 -18.31 9.14 -7.11
C THR A 42 -19.78 9.29 -6.70
N ASP A 43 -20.61 9.82 -7.60
CA ASP A 43 -22.04 10.02 -7.41
C ASP A 43 -22.83 8.81 -7.94
N LEU A 44 -23.49 8.08 -7.03
CA LEU A 44 -24.26 6.89 -7.39
C LEU A 44 -25.39 7.19 -8.38
N ALA A 45 -25.94 8.41 -8.39
CA ALA A 45 -27.01 8.78 -9.32
C ALA A 45 -26.55 8.81 -10.78
N LYS A 46 -25.25 8.97 -11.02
CA LYS A 46 -24.62 8.99 -12.35
C LYS A 46 -23.95 7.65 -12.70
N MET A 47 -24.13 6.63 -11.87
CA MET A 47 -23.45 5.36 -12.03
C MET A 47 -24.10 4.52 -13.14
N THR A 48 -23.31 4.24 -14.17
CA THR A 48 -23.59 3.28 -15.24
C THR A 48 -22.75 2.01 -15.05
N VAL A 49 -23.07 0.92 -15.75
CA VAL A 49 -22.26 -0.31 -15.70
C VAL A 49 -20.80 -0.07 -16.14
N PRO A 50 -20.53 0.62 -17.27
CA PRO A 50 -19.16 0.97 -17.64
C PRO A 50 -18.42 1.80 -16.58
N SER A 51 -19.08 2.83 -16.02
CA SER A 51 -18.46 3.67 -14.98
C SER A 51 -18.24 2.90 -13.68
N ALA A 52 -19.07 1.90 -13.36
CA ALA A 52 -18.87 1.04 -12.21
C ALA A 52 -17.58 0.20 -12.35
N PHE A 53 -17.31 -0.36 -13.53
CA PHE A 53 -16.05 -1.09 -13.78
C PHE A 53 -14.82 -0.18 -13.71
N THR A 54 -14.87 0.98 -14.36
CA THR A 54 -13.77 1.97 -14.28
C THR A 54 -13.53 2.42 -12.84
N SER A 55 -14.59 2.80 -12.12
CA SER A 55 -14.48 3.30 -10.75
C SER A 55 -13.99 2.23 -9.78
N LEU A 56 -14.52 1.00 -9.88
CA LEU A 56 -14.08 -0.11 -9.04
C LEU A 56 -12.61 -0.46 -9.27
N GLY A 57 -12.17 -0.49 -10.53
CA GLY A 57 -10.77 -0.74 -10.83
C GLY A 57 -9.85 0.37 -10.32
N VAL A 58 -10.26 1.65 -10.42
CA VAL A 58 -9.49 2.76 -9.83
C VAL A 58 -9.44 2.68 -8.32
N LEU A 59 -10.54 2.34 -7.65
CA LEU A 59 -10.55 2.08 -6.20
C LEU A 59 -9.59 0.94 -5.83
N GLY A 60 -9.60 -0.15 -6.61
CA GLY A 60 -8.70 -1.28 -6.42
C GLY A 60 -7.22 -0.89 -6.57
N MET A 61 -6.87 -0.06 -7.54
CA MET A 61 -5.51 0.50 -7.67
C MET A 61 -5.14 1.41 -6.49
N GLY A 62 -6.10 2.11 -5.90
CA GLY A 62 -5.89 2.91 -4.68
C GLY A 62 -5.55 2.09 -3.44
N LEU A 63 -5.89 0.79 -3.43
CA LEU A 63 -5.60 -0.13 -2.32
C LEU A 63 -4.20 -0.72 -2.37
N LEU A 64 -3.39 -0.47 -3.40
CA LEU A 64 -2.07 -1.08 -3.55
C LEU A 64 -1.13 -0.84 -2.36
N PRO A 65 -1.00 0.38 -1.81
CA PRO A 65 -0.19 0.61 -0.60
C PRO A 65 -0.70 -0.20 0.60
N SER A 66 -2.02 -0.29 0.75
CA SER A 66 -2.69 -1.03 1.83
C SER A 66 -2.49 -2.54 1.69
N PHE A 67 -2.60 -3.08 0.48
CA PHE A 67 -2.36 -4.48 0.19
C PHE A 67 -0.92 -4.88 0.48
N ILE A 68 0.06 -4.13 -0.05
CA ILE A 68 1.47 -4.48 0.19
C ILE A 68 1.81 -4.39 1.68
N ALA A 69 1.34 -3.35 2.37
CA ALA A 69 1.58 -3.18 3.80
C ALA A 69 0.97 -4.31 4.62
N GLY A 70 -0.30 -4.66 4.35
CA GLY A 70 -1.03 -5.74 5.00
C GLY A 70 -0.34 -7.10 4.83
N TYR A 71 0.09 -7.44 3.61
CA TYR A 71 0.72 -8.73 3.35
C TYR A 71 2.20 -8.81 3.78
N ILE A 72 2.93 -7.70 3.85
CA ILE A 72 4.24 -7.66 4.53
C ILE A 72 4.04 -7.91 6.02
N ALA A 73 3.12 -7.19 6.67
CA ALA A 73 2.83 -7.35 8.09
C ALA A 73 2.36 -8.77 8.41
N PHE A 74 1.51 -9.35 7.56
CA PHE A 74 1.10 -10.76 7.63
C PHE A 74 2.29 -11.72 7.54
N SER A 75 3.19 -11.51 6.58
CA SER A 75 4.36 -12.37 6.40
C SER A 75 5.31 -12.36 7.61
N ILE A 76 5.27 -11.29 8.44
CA ILE A 76 6.08 -11.13 9.65
C ILE A 76 5.36 -11.63 10.91
N ALA A 77 4.09 -11.27 11.08
CA ALA A 77 3.35 -11.42 12.34
C ALA A 77 2.13 -12.35 12.26
N ASP A 78 1.95 -13.05 11.14
CA ASP A 78 0.76 -13.85 10.82
C ASP A 78 -0.53 -13.00 10.77
N ARG A 79 -1.68 -13.66 10.99
CA ARG A 79 -3.02 -13.04 10.92
C ARG A 79 -3.19 -11.78 11.78
N PRO A 80 -2.65 -11.67 13.01
CA PRO A 80 -2.77 -10.45 13.81
C PRO A 80 -2.16 -9.19 13.17
N GLY A 81 -1.18 -9.35 12.27
CA GLY A 81 -0.54 -8.22 11.57
C GLY A 81 -1.34 -7.67 10.40
N ILE A 82 -2.34 -8.40 9.89
CA ILE A 82 -3.07 -8.05 8.66
C ILE A 82 -3.74 -6.67 8.80
N ALA A 83 -4.66 -6.54 9.77
CA ALA A 83 -5.44 -5.31 9.97
C ALA A 83 -4.55 -4.07 10.20
N PRO A 84 -3.59 -4.06 11.15
CA PRO A 84 -2.73 -2.90 11.33
C PRO A 84 -1.86 -2.61 10.10
N GLY A 85 -1.38 -3.63 9.39
CA GLY A 85 -0.63 -3.45 8.14
C GLY A 85 -1.46 -2.74 7.07
N PHE A 86 -2.70 -3.18 6.84
CA PHE A 86 -3.63 -2.52 5.92
C PHE A 86 -3.86 -1.05 6.30
N LEU A 87 -4.05 -0.76 7.58
CA LEU A 87 -4.22 0.61 8.07
C LEU A 87 -2.96 1.46 7.82
N MET A 88 -1.76 0.93 8.03
CA MET A 88 -0.52 1.67 7.76
C MET A 88 -0.37 1.99 6.27
N GLY A 89 -0.70 1.06 5.39
CA GLY A 89 -0.69 1.32 3.96
C GLY A 89 -1.77 2.32 3.54
N GLN A 90 -2.93 2.32 4.19
CA GLN A 90 -3.96 3.32 3.93
C GLN A 90 -3.52 4.72 4.40
N ILE A 91 -2.81 4.83 5.53
CA ILE A 91 -2.17 6.07 5.96
C ILE A 91 -1.14 6.52 4.91
N ALA A 92 -0.32 5.61 4.40
CA ALA A 92 0.64 5.95 3.34
C ALA A 92 -0.03 6.47 2.06
N SER A 93 -1.17 5.88 1.67
CA SER A 93 -1.98 6.36 0.55
C SER A 93 -2.55 7.76 0.83
N PHE A 94 -3.13 7.94 2.01
CA PHE A 94 -3.72 9.22 2.45
C PHE A 94 -2.70 10.37 2.51
N LEU A 95 -1.49 10.11 3.01
CA LEU A 95 -0.42 11.11 3.12
C LEU A 95 0.29 11.38 1.77
N GLY A 96 0.00 10.61 0.73
CA GLY A 96 0.72 10.70 -0.56
C GLY A 96 2.10 10.03 -0.56
N ALA A 97 2.42 9.23 0.45
CA ALA A 97 3.64 8.41 0.52
C ALA A 97 3.60 7.18 -0.40
N GLY A 98 2.42 6.85 -0.93
CA GLY A 98 2.22 5.82 -1.96
C GLY A 98 2.79 4.45 -1.58
N PHE A 99 3.34 3.76 -2.58
CA PHE A 99 3.84 2.39 -2.44
C PHE A 99 5.01 2.27 -1.46
N LEU A 100 5.94 3.24 -1.44
CA LEU A 100 7.09 3.24 -0.53
C LEU A 100 6.64 3.33 0.93
N GLY A 101 5.68 4.22 1.22
CA GLY A 101 5.07 4.31 2.54
C GLY A 101 4.32 3.04 2.92
N GLY A 102 3.68 2.35 1.96
CA GLY A 102 3.07 1.04 2.19
C GLY A 102 4.09 -0.02 2.62
N ILE A 103 5.25 -0.10 1.95
CA ILE A 103 6.32 -1.03 2.32
C ILE A 103 6.80 -0.76 3.75
N ILE A 104 7.17 0.50 4.03
CA ILE A 104 7.71 0.90 5.34
C ILE A 104 6.66 0.66 6.43
N GLY A 105 5.42 1.06 6.19
CA GLY A 105 4.28 0.86 7.09
C GLY A 105 3.99 -0.62 7.36
N GLY A 106 4.13 -1.48 6.35
CA GLY A 106 3.96 -2.92 6.50
C GLY A 106 5.01 -3.57 7.40
N PHE A 107 6.28 -3.23 7.20
CA PHE A 107 7.36 -3.70 8.08
C PHE A 107 7.18 -3.16 9.51
N LEU A 108 6.84 -1.88 9.64
CA LEU A 108 6.57 -1.24 10.92
C LEU A 108 5.46 -1.97 11.69
N ALA A 109 4.30 -2.18 11.06
CA ALA A 109 3.19 -2.90 11.68
C ALA A 109 3.55 -4.35 12.03
N GLY A 110 4.24 -5.07 11.13
CA GLY A 110 4.66 -6.44 11.38
C GLY A 110 5.57 -6.57 12.60
N TYR A 111 6.60 -5.73 12.70
CA TYR A 111 7.52 -5.79 13.85
C TYR A 111 6.88 -5.31 15.15
N ILE A 112 6.04 -4.27 15.13
CA ILE A 112 5.29 -3.84 16.33
C ILE A 112 4.40 -4.99 16.82
N ALA A 113 3.69 -5.69 15.93
CA ALA A 113 2.83 -6.81 16.31
C ALA A 113 3.63 -7.96 16.95
N VAL A 114 4.82 -8.28 16.42
CA VAL A 114 5.72 -9.29 17.00
C VAL A 114 6.24 -8.86 18.38
N VAL A 115 6.59 -7.59 18.55
CA VAL A 115 7.04 -7.04 19.84
C VAL A 115 5.91 -7.14 20.88
N ILE A 116 4.69 -6.73 20.54
CA ILE A 116 3.54 -6.84 21.45
C ILE A 116 3.29 -8.30 21.81
N ARG A 117 3.27 -9.21 20.83
CA ARG A 117 3.10 -10.66 21.07
C ARG A 117 4.15 -11.24 22.01
N LYS A 118 5.39 -10.74 21.94
CA LYS A 118 6.52 -11.27 22.72
C LYS A 118 6.58 -10.72 24.14
N TYR A 119 6.28 -9.44 24.33
CA TYR A 119 6.51 -8.74 25.59
C TYR A 119 5.24 -8.48 26.40
N LEU A 120 4.06 -8.40 25.77
CA LEU A 120 2.81 -8.17 26.49
C LEU A 120 2.29 -9.49 27.07
N LYS A 121 2.32 -9.61 28.40
CA LYS A 121 1.72 -10.73 29.12
C LYS A 121 0.31 -10.33 29.57
N VAL A 122 -0.67 -11.16 29.24
CA VAL A 122 -2.06 -10.96 29.63
C VAL A 122 -2.51 -12.08 30.58
N PRO A 123 -3.49 -11.83 31.47
CA PRO A 123 -4.05 -12.87 32.32
C PRO A 123 -4.74 -13.97 31.49
N ARG A 124 -4.87 -15.18 32.05
CA ARG A 124 -5.40 -16.38 31.34
C ARG A 124 -6.73 -16.17 30.62
N TRP A 125 -7.63 -15.37 31.18
CA TRP A 125 -8.93 -15.08 30.56
C TRP A 125 -8.82 -14.24 29.27
N ALA A 126 -7.72 -13.51 29.09
CA ALA A 126 -7.50 -12.60 27.97
C ALA A 126 -6.59 -13.19 26.87
N GLU A 127 -6.06 -14.41 27.04
CA GLU A 127 -5.16 -15.04 26.05
C GLU A 127 -5.82 -15.20 24.68
N ALA A 128 -7.11 -15.54 24.63
CA ALA A 128 -7.86 -15.65 23.38
C ALA A 128 -8.08 -14.28 22.69
N LEU A 129 -8.20 -13.21 23.47
CA LEU A 129 -8.34 -11.84 22.97
C LEU A 129 -7.03 -11.30 22.40
N MET A 130 -5.90 -11.91 22.76
CA MET A 130 -4.58 -11.42 22.41
C MET A 130 -4.35 -11.34 20.88
N PRO A 131 -4.47 -12.42 20.10
CA PRO A 131 -4.27 -12.35 18.64
C PRO A 131 -5.46 -11.72 17.90
N MET A 132 -6.67 -11.79 18.47
CA MET A 132 -7.89 -11.34 17.79
C MET A 132 -8.11 -9.83 17.90
N MET A 133 -7.74 -9.22 19.04
CA MET A 133 -8.07 -7.83 19.35
C MET A 133 -6.87 -7.04 19.84
N ILE A 134 -6.17 -7.55 20.87
CA ILE A 134 -5.15 -6.74 21.57
C ILE A 134 -3.95 -6.45 20.66
N ILE A 135 -3.38 -7.47 19.99
CA ILE A 135 -2.26 -7.27 19.07
C ILE A 135 -2.67 -6.34 17.91
N PRO A 136 -3.74 -6.61 17.14
CA PRO A 136 -4.13 -5.75 16.02
C PRO A 136 -4.36 -4.29 16.44
N THR A 137 -5.09 -4.06 17.54
CA THR A 137 -5.45 -2.71 18.00
C THR A 137 -4.23 -1.94 18.48
N LEU A 138 -3.42 -2.51 19.37
CA LEU A 138 -2.24 -1.81 19.89
C LEU A 138 -1.21 -1.56 18.78
N THR A 139 -1.06 -2.51 17.84
CA THR A 139 -0.20 -2.32 16.68
C THR A 139 -0.69 -1.16 15.81
N ALA A 140 -2.00 -1.08 15.55
CA ALA A 140 -2.59 0.00 14.76
C ALA A 140 -2.43 1.36 15.45
N MET A 141 -2.63 1.42 16.77
CA MET A 141 -2.45 2.64 17.56
C MET A 141 -1.00 3.13 17.50
N ILE A 142 -0.04 2.28 17.86
CA ILE A 142 1.38 2.66 17.92
C ILE A 142 1.91 2.95 16.50
N GLY A 143 1.64 2.06 15.55
CA GLY A 143 2.06 2.22 14.17
C GLY A 143 1.46 3.48 13.53
N GLY A 144 0.19 3.75 13.81
CA GLY A 144 -0.51 4.92 13.29
C GLY A 144 0.09 6.22 13.80
N LEU A 145 0.38 6.31 15.10
CA LEU A 145 1.06 7.48 15.68
C LEU A 145 2.44 7.70 15.04
N ILE A 146 3.21 6.63 14.85
CA ILE A 146 4.53 6.72 14.20
C ILE A 146 4.38 7.17 12.73
N MET A 147 3.43 6.62 11.98
CA MET A 147 3.20 6.98 10.59
C MET A 147 2.72 8.42 10.43
N TYR A 148 1.79 8.89 11.26
CA TYR A 148 1.27 10.25 11.17
C TYR A 148 2.29 11.32 11.60
N PHE A 149 2.96 11.10 12.73
CA PHE A 149 3.74 12.16 13.37
C PHE A 149 5.25 12.09 13.13
N VAL A 150 5.78 10.92 12.75
CA VAL A 150 7.23 10.72 12.65
C VAL A 150 7.65 10.39 11.22
N LEU A 151 7.03 9.39 10.60
CA LEU A 151 7.49 8.84 9.31
C LEU A 151 6.79 9.42 8.09
N GLY A 152 5.58 9.94 8.23
CA GLY A 152 4.77 10.43 7.10
C GLY A 152 5.49 11.48 6.28
N THR A 153 5.88 12.60 6.90
CA THR A 153 6.54 13.71 6.20
C THR A 153 7.87 13.32 5.56
N PRO A 154 8.80 12.62 6.24
CA PRO A 154 10.05 12.16 5.61
C PRO A 154 9.82 11.25 4.40
N ILE A 155 8.87 10.31 4.48
CA ILE A 155 8.61 9.38 3.38
C ILE A 155 8.05 10.13 2.18
N VAL A 156 7.08 11.03 2.39
CA VAL A 156 6.48 11.84 1.32
C VAL A 156 7.55 12.68 0.60
N TRP A 157 8.49 13.25 1.34
CA TRP A 157 9.60 14.01 0.76
C TRP A 157 10.49 13.13 -0.12
N ILE A 158 10.85 11.92 0.34
CA ILE A 158 11.63 10.96 -0.45
C ILE A 158 10.87 10.56 -1.71
N THR A 159 9.57 10.22 -1.59
CA THR A 159 8.77 9.86 -2.76
C THR A 159 8.65 11.01 -3.75
N GLY A 160 8.42 12.24 -3.28
CA GLY A 160 8.38 13.42 -4.13
C GLY A 160 9.72 13.67 -4.83
N GLY A 161 10.84 13.51 -4.12
CA GLY A 161 12.18 13.64 -4.69
C GLY A 161 12.45 12.62 -5.80
N LEU A 162 12.07 11.35 -5.58
CA LEU A 162 12.19 10.30 -6.59
C LEU A 162 11.29 10.56 -7.80
N THR A 163 10.05 10.99 -7.57
CA THR A 163 9.13 11.35 -8.67
C THR A 163 9.69 12.50 -9.49
N ASN A 164 10.18 13.56 -8.85
CA ASN A 164 10.78 14.71 -9.53
C ASN A 164 12.02 14.31 -10.34
N PHE A 165 12.86 13.43 -9.79
CA PHE A 165 14.01 12.88 -10.51
C PHE A 165 13.59 12.14 -11.78
N ILE A 166 12.61 11.24 -11.69
CA ILE A 166 12.11 10.45 -12.83
C ILE A 166 11.46 11.36 -13.89
N VAL A 167 10.60 12.30 -13.47
CA VAL A 167 9.94 13.24 -14.39
C VAL A 167 10.96 14.17 -15.07
N GLY A 168 12.05 14.53 -14.36
CA GLY A 168 13.16 15.29 -14.93
C GLY A 168 13.91 14.56 -16.06
N LEU A 169 14.06 13.23 -15.96
CA LEU A 169 14.66 12.42 -17.04
C LEU A 169 13.78 12.42 -18.30
N ASP A 170 12.47 12.37 -18.12
CA ASP A 170 11.49 12.38 -19.19
C ASP A 170 11.46 13.73 -19.94
N GLN A 171 11.60 14.86 -19.22
CA GLN A 171 11.67 16.19 -19.83
C GLN A 171 12.93 16.44 -20.68
N SER A 172 14.07 15.86 -20.31
CA SER A 172 15.31 15.98 -21.10
C SER A 172 15.19 15.37 -22.50
N GLN A 173 14.24 14.47 -22.73
CA GLN A 173 14.02 13.83 -24.03
C GLN A 173 12.78 14.34 -24.77
N LYS A 174 11.83 15.01 -24.10
CA LYS A 174 10.64 15.60 -24.74
C LYS A 174 10.96 16.63 -25.82
N VAL A 175 12.04 17.39 -25.68
CA VAL A 175 12.48 18.33 -26.73
C VAL A 175 12.96 17.57 -27.98
N LEU A 176 13.71 16.48 -27.80
CA LEU A 176 14.20 15.66 -28.91
C LEU A 176 13.07 14.87 -29.59
N TYR A 177 12.18 14.24 -28.82
CA TYR A 177 11.00 13.56 -29.37
C TYR A 177 10.00 14.53 -29.99
N GLY A 178 9.79 15.71 -29.40
CA GLY A 178 8.94 16.77 -29.95
C GLY A 178 9.50 17.35 -31.25
N PHE A 179 10.83 17.48 -31.37
CA PHE A 179 11.48 17.88 -32.62
C PHE A 179 11.32 16.80 -33.71
N ILE A 180 11.49 15.52 -33.38
CA ILE A 180 11.33 14.41 -34.35
C ILE A 180 9.87 14.29 -34.82
N ILE A 181 8.89 14.39 -33.91
CA ILE A 181 7.46 14.32 -34.27
C ILE A 181 7.01 15.60 -34.99
N GLY A 182 7.57 16.77 -34.67
CA GLY A 182 7.26 18.03 -35.36
C GLY A 182 8.01 18.23 -36.69
N ALA A 183 9.06 17.47 -36.95
CA ALA A 183 9.84 17.52 -38.19
C ALA A 183 9.39 16.48 -39.25
N ILE A 184 8.46 15.59 -38.90
CA ILE A 184 7.76 14.67 -39.81
C ILE A 184 6.35 15.21 -40.02
#